data_AF-A0A497Q3R1-F1
#
_entry.id   AF-A0A497Q3R1-F1
#
_cell.length_a   1.000
_cell.length_b   1.000
_cell.length_c   1.000
_cell.angle_alpha   90.00
_cell.angle_beta   90.00
_cell.angle_gamma   90.00
#
_symmetry.space_group_name_H-M   'P 1'
#
loop_
_entity.id
_entity.type
_entity.pdbx_description
1 polymer ?
#
loop_
_entity_poly.entity_id
_entity_poly.type
_entity_poly.pdbx_seq_one_letter_code
_entity_poly.pdbx_strand_id
1 'polypeptide(L)'
;MSFTVVPIGHVSKVEETIKIVIDDEFSAGLTHVELFSHVIILWWIDRRDNRADRTTLLTNPPRNKGLTPSGVFACRSPSRPNPIGHTIAAVLRVDHDAGEVYLDHMDADDGTPVLDIEPYMPSSDCVSDARVAPWFETLQRRY
;
A
#
# COMPACT_ATOMS: atom_id res chain seq x y z
N MET A 1 1.03 23.06 10.49
CA MET A 1 -0.02 22.73 9.51
C MET A 1 -0.38 21.28 9.72
N SER A 2 -1.66 20.94 9.79
CA SER A 2 -2.17 19.57 9.90
C SER A 2 -3.03 19.26 8.70
N PHE A 3 -3.05 17.99 8.28
CA PHE A 3 -3.89 17.50 7.19
C PHE A 3 -4.89 16.49 7.75
N THR A 4 -6.08 16.46 7.16
CA THR A 4 -7.07 15.40 7.37
C THR A 4 -7.07 14.54 6.13
N VAL A 5 -7.01 13.22 6.30
CA VAL A 5 -7.20 12.25 5.22
C VAL A 5 -8.57 11.62 5.36
N VAL A 6 -9.23 11.35 4.24
CA VAL A 6 -10.54 10.71 4.18
C VAL A 6 -10.33 9.33 3.55
N PRO A 7 -10.67 8.23 4.23
CA PRO A 7 -10.66 6.92 3.59
C PRO A 7 -11.72 6.88 2.49
N ILE A 8 -11.39 6.25 1.36
CA ILE A 8 -12.28 6.10 0.20
C ILE A 8 -12.97 4.73 0.14
N GLY A 9 -12.65 3.86 1.08
CA GLY A 9 -13.07 2.48 1.14
C GLY A 9 -12.16 1.65 2.04
N HIS A 10 -12.22 0.34 1.88
CA HIS A 10 -11.45 -0.59 2.70
C HIS A 10 -11.03 -1.84 1.93
N VAL A 11 -9.99 -2.50 2.45
CA VAL A 11 -9.55 -3.82 1.97
C VAL A 11 -10.51 -4.88 2.51
N SER A 12 -10.95 -5.79 1.64
CA SER A 12 -11.68 -7.00 2.01
C SER A 12 -10.89 -8.24 1.57
N LYS A 13 -10.61 -9.11 2.54
CA LYS A 13 -9.94 -10.40 2.34
C LYS A 13 -10.82 -11.51 2.88
N VAL A 14 -11.53 -12.19 1.97
CA VAL A 14 -12.41 -13.32 2.30
C VAL A 14 -11.92 -14.55 1.53
N GLU A 15 -11.53 -15.58 2.27
CA GLU A 15 -10.91 -16.78 1.71
C GLU A 15 -9.66 -16.44 0.87
N GLU A 16 -9.66 -16.80 -0.42
CA GLU A 16 -8.59 -16.47 -1.37
C GLU A 16 -8.87 -15.19 -2.17
N THR A 17 -10.02 -14.54 -1.94
CA THR A 17 -10.40 -13.31 -2.65
C THR A 17 -9.86 -12.08 -1.95
N ILE A 18 -9.10 -11.28 -2.69
CA ILE A 18 -8.57 -10.00 -2.24
C ILE A 18 -9.21 -8.91 -3.10
N LYS A 19 -9.88 -7.96 -2.45
CA LYS A 19 -10.48 -6.81 -3.12
C LYS A 19 -10.40 -5.55 -2.29
N ILE A 20 -10.58 -4.41 -2.95
CA ILE A 20 -10.91 -3.13 -2.31
C ILE A 20 -12.39 -2.88 -2.56
N VAL A 21 -13.12 -2.53 -1.51
CA VAL A 21 -14.51 -2.08 -1.58
C VAL A 21 -14.49 -0.57 -1.40
N ILE A 22 -14.93 0.16 -2.42
CA ILE A 22 -15.00 1.62 -2.46
C ILE A 22 -16.36 2.08 -1.94
N ASP A 23 -16.37 3.12 -1.11
CA ASP A 23 -17.61 3.67 -0.59
C ASP A 23 -18.41 4.35 -1.72
N ASP A 24 -19.74 4.27 -1.66
CA ASP A 24 -20.65 4.70 -2.73
C ASP A 24 -20.37 6.12 -3.24
N GLU A 25 -19.99 7.05 -2.34
CA GLU A 25 -19.72 8.45 -2.69
C GLU A 25 -18.46 8.64 -3.56
N PHE A 26 -17.55 7.65 -3.57
CA PHE A 26 -16.31 7.65 -4.35
C PHE A 26 -16.35 6.68 -5.55
N SER A 27 -17.41 5.87 -5.68
CA SER A 27 -17.54 4.81 -6.69
C SER A 27 -17.31 5.28 -8.13
N ALA A 28 -17.75 6.49 -8.48
CA ALA A 28 -17.54 7.08 -9.81
C ALA A 28 -16.05 7.19 -10.19
N GLY A 29 -15.15 7.24 -9.20
CA GLY A 29 -13.69 7.25 -9.39
C GLY A 29 -13.13 5.95 -9.99
N LEU A 30 -13.90 4.85 -9.96
CA LEU A 30 -13.48 3.57 -10.55
C LEU A 30 -13.56 3.53 -12.08
N THR A 31 -14.16 4.54 -12.70
CA THR A 31 -14.33 4.61 -14.15
C THR A 31 -12.99 4.37 -14.87
N HIS A 32 -12.94 3.31 -15.69
CA HIS A 32 -11.77 2.89 -16.48
C HIS A 32 -10.56 2.35 -15.71
N VAL A 33 -10.67 2.06 -14.41
CA VAL A 33 -9.57 1.43 -13.65
C VAL A 33 -9.16 0.09 -14.29
N GLU A 34 -10.12 -0.67 -14.83
CA GLU A 34 -9.87 -1.93 -15.53
C GLU A 34 -9.05 -1.80 -16.82
N LEU A 35 -8.85 -0.59 -17.35
CA LEU A 35 -7.97 -0.37 -18.51
C LEU A 35 -6.48 -0.47 -18.14
N PHE A 36 -6.15 -0.48 -16.84
CA PHE A 36 -4.79 -0.60 -16.33
C PHE A 36 -4.56 -2.01 -15.78
N SER A 37 -3.42 -2.61 -16.15
CA SER A 37 -3.07 -3.95 -15.64
C SER A 37 -2.70 -3.94 -14.15
N HIS A 38 -2.20 -2.82 -13.63
CA HIS A 38 -1.74 -2.66 -12.26
C HIS A 38 -2.10 -1.28 -11.73
N VAL A 39 -2.28 -1.21 -10.41
CA VAL A 39 -2.55 0.02 -9.66
C VAL A 39 -1.59 0.16 -8.49
N ILE A 40 -1.31 1.40 -8.12
CA ILE A 40 -0.70 1.77 -6.84
C ILE A 40 -1.85 2.04 -5.86
N ILE A 41 -1.77 1.45 -4.68
CA ILE A 41 -2.80 1.59 -3.63
C ILE A 41 -2.14 2.18 -2.40
N LEU A 42 -2.64 3.33 -1.96
CA LEU A 42 -2.26 3.95 -0.69
C LEU A 42 -3.30 3.58 0.36
N TRP A 43 -2.85 3.10 1.51
CA TRP A 43 -3.73 2.61 2.56
C TRP A 43 -3.20 3.03 3.94
N TRP A 44 -4.09 3.15 4.91
CA TRP A 44 -3.72 3.57 6.26
C TRP A 44 -3.41 2.36 7.13
N ILE A 45 -2.21 2.28 7.70
CA ILE A 45 -1.81 1.21 8.62
C ILE A 45 -2.45 1.52 9.98
N ASP A 46 -3.77 1.37 10.04
CA ASP A 46 -4.68 1.71 11.14
C ASP A 46 -4.24 1.09 12.47
N ARG A 47 -3.74 -0.15 12.43
CA ARG A 47 -3.21 -0.87 13.60
C ARG A 47 -1.94 -0.25 14.20
N ARG A 48 -1.33 0.72 13.53
CA ARG A 48 -0.17 1.50 13.99
C ARG A 48 -0.49 2.98 14.20
N ASP A 49 -1.76 3.37 14.12
CA ASP A 49 -2.19 4.74 14.38
C ASP A 49 -2.34 5.01 15.89
N ASN A 50 -1.21 4.96 16.59
CA ASN A 50 -1.12 5.34 17.98
C ASN A 50 0.14 6.19 18.21
N ARG A 51 0.17 6.94 19.31
CA ARG A 51 1.27 7.88 19.61
C ARG A 51 2.63 7.18 19.66
N ALA A 52 2.72 5.97 20.21
CA ALA A 52 4.00 5.28 20.34
C ALA A 52 4.57 4.90 18.95
N ASP A 53 3.75 4.27 18.12
CA ASP A 53 4.17 3.88 16.76
C ASP A 53 4.44 5.08 15.85
N ARG A 54 3.63 6.15 15.95
CA ARG A 54 3.80 7.37 15.15
C ARG A 54 4.97 8.26 15.58
N THR A 55 5.55 8.02 16.75
CA THR A 55 6.78 8.71 17.19
C THR A 55 8.03 7.87 16.96
N THR A 56 7.88 6.66 16.40
CA THR A 56 9.01 5.78 16.08
C THR A 56 9.80 6.31 14.88
N LEU A 57 11.10 6.56 15.09
CA LEU A 57 12.02 7.05 14.05
C LEU A 57 13.11 6.04 13.69
N LEU A 58 13.35 5.05 14.56
CA LEU A 58 14.34 4.00 14.38
C LEU A 58 13.68 2.63 14.54
N THR A 59 14.09 1.67 13.73
CA THR A 59 13.62 0.28 13.80
C THR A 59 14.77 -0.68 13.54
N ASN A 60 14.57 -1.97 13.83
CA ASN A 60 15.51 -3.04 13.52
C ASN A 60 14.88 -3.91 12.42
N PRO A 61 15.10 -3.58 11.13
CA PRO A 61 14.51 -4.36 10.04
C PRO A 61 15.05 -5.79 10.10
N PRO A 62 14.22 -6.83 9.96
CA PRO A 62 14.64 -8.24 10.08
C PRO A 62 15.82 -8.62 9.17
N ARG A 63 16.01 -7.86 8.08
CA ARG A 63 16.97 -8.18 7.01
C ARG A 63 18.21 -7.29 7.00
N ASN A 64 18.38 -6.40 7.99
CA ASN A 64 19.45 -5.40 7.97
C ASN A 64 20.87 -5.91 8.28
N LYS A 65 21.17 -7.22 8.05
CA LYS A 65 22.51 -7.85 8.11
C LYS A 65 23.47 -7.32 9.20
N GLY A 66 22.98 -7.04 10.41
CA GLY A 66 23.80 -6.54 11.54
C GLY A 66 23.98 -5.02 11.62
N LEU A 67 23.56 -4.27 10.61
CA LEU A 67 23.39 -2.82 10.73
C LEU A 67 22.09 -2.60 11.51
N THR A 68 22.17 -2.26 12.78
CA THR A 68 20.98 -1.91 13.59
C THR A 68 21.35 -0.76 14.51
N PRO A 69 20.49 0.27 14.65
CA PRO A 69 19.15 0.45 14.04
C PRO A 69 19.16 1.18 12.67
N SER A 70 18.06 1.09 11.93
CA SER A 70 17.77 1.88 10.70
C SER A 70 16.70 2.93 10.93
N GLY A 71 16.82 4.08 10.27
CA GLY A 71 15.75 5.08 10.21
C GLY A 71 14.50 4.55 9.51
N VAL A 72 13.31 4.87 10.00
CA VAL A 72 12.02 4.41 9.42
C VAL A 72 11.78 4.88 7.99
N PHE A 73 12.51 5.90 7.53
CA PHE A 73 12.50 6.40 6.15
C PHE A 73 13.47 5.66 5.22
N ALA A 74 14.45 4.94 5.78
CA ALA A 74 15.35 4.06 5.03
C ALA A 74 14.80 2.62 4.91
N CYS A 75 13.58 2.38 5.42
CA CYS A 75 12.90 1.10 5.34
C CYS A 75 11.39 1.28 5.14
N ARG A 76 10.66 0.17 5.05
CA ARG A 76 9.18 0.15 4.96
C ARG A 76 8.57 -0.26 6.29
N SER A 77 9.01 0.37 7.38
CA SER A 77 8.47 0.11 8.73
C SER A 77 7.01 0.57 8.80
N PRO A 78 6.09 -0.24 9.35
CA PRO A 78 4.70 0.19 9.53
C PRO A 78 4.56 1.24 10.65
N SER A 79 5.45 1.22 11.65
CA SER A 79 5.57 2.29 12.64
C SER A 79 6.37 3.45 12.03
N ARG A 80 5.71 4.59 11.82
CA ARG A 80 6.24 5.82 11.21
C ARG A 80 5.30 7.00 11.46
N PRO A 81 5.75 8.27 11.30
CA PRO A 81 4.95 9.45 11.63
C PRO A 81 3.56 9.53 10.97
N ASN A 82 3.50 9.17 9.69
CA ASN A 82 2.26 8.99 8.94
C ASN A 82 2.23 7.53 8.48
N PRO A 83 1.44 6.66 9.13
CA PRO A 83 1.39 5.23 8.85
C PRO A 83 0.67 4.95 7.52
N ILE A 84 1.27 5.38 6.41
CA ILE A 84 0.80 5.12 5.05
C ILE A 84 1.52 3.89 4.51
N GLY A 85 0.73 2.87 4.18
CA GLY A 85 1.13 1.70 3.43
C GLY A 85 0.98 1.96 1.92
N HIS A 86 1.70 1.16 1.13
CA HIS A 86 1.78 1.30 -0.31
C HIS A 86 1.93 -0.09 -0.94
N THR A 87 0.97 -0.48 -1.77
CA THR A 87 0.98 -1.73 -2.53
C THR A 87 0.93 -1.43 -4.02
N ILE A 88 1.64 -2.21 -4.84
CA ILE A 88 1.40 -2.27 -6.29
C ILE A 88 0.80 -3.65 -6.55
N ALA A 89 -0.40 -3.70 -7.12
CA ALA A 89 -1.13 -4.96 -7.35
C ALA A 89 -1.70 -5.00 -8.76
N ALA A 90 -1.87 -6.21 -9.30
CA ALA A 90 -2.53 -6.42 -10.58
C ALA A 90 -4.05 -6.29 -10.41
N VAL A 91 -4.70 -5.58 -11.33
CA VAL A 91 -6.16 -5.50 -11.39
C VAL A 91 -6.68 -6.74 -12.12
N LEU A 92 -7.39 -7.60 -11.40
CA LEU A 92 -7.99 -8.81 -11.97
C LEU A 92 -9.36 -8.52 -12.59
N ARG A 93 -10.16 -7.67 -11.93
CA ARG A 93 -11.51 -7.27 -12.35
C ARG A 93 -11.96 -6.03 -11.59
N VAL A 94 -12.81 -5.22 -12.20
CA VAL A 94 -13.59 -4.17 -11.52
C VAL A 94 -15.08 -4.53 -11.59
N ASP A 95 -15.76 -4.45 -10.45
CA ASP A 95 -17.21 -4.58 -10.33
C ASP A 95 -17.80 -3.20 -10.04
N HIS A 96 -18.31 -2.55 -11.09
CA HIS A 96 -18.79 -1.16 -10.98
C HIS A 96 -20.09 -1.05 -10.17
N ASP A 97 -20.96 -2.06 -10.24
CA ASP A 97 -22.23 -2.06 -9.51
C ASP A 97 -22.03 -2.26 -8.00
N ALA A 98 -20.98 -3.01 -7.61
CA ALA A 98 -20.64 -3.26 -6.22
C ALA A 98 -19.55 -2.31 -5.67
N GLY A 99 -18.92 -1.48 -6.50
CA GLY A 99 -17.80 -0.63 -6.10
C GLY A 99 -16.55 -1.41 -5.73
N GLU A 100 -16.27 -2.54 -6.38
CA GLU A 100 -15.20 -3.46 -5.97
C GLU A 100 -14.07 -3.56 -6.99
N VAL A 101 -12.83 -3.53 -6.52
CA VAL A 101 -11.62 -3.77 -7.32
C VAL A 101 -10.94 -5.05 -6.84
N TYR A 102 -10.90 -6.08 -7.68
CA TYR A 102 -10.30 -7.37 -7.37
C TYR A 102 -8.81 -7.36 -7.73
N LEU A 103 -7.99 -7.86 -6.81
CA LEU A 103 -6.53 -7.78 -6.87
C LEU A 103 -5.90 -9.16 -6.71
N ASP A 104 -4.69 -9.33 -7.26
CA ASP A 104 -3.90 -10.55 -7.09
C ASP A 104 -3.29 -10.67 -5.68
N HIS A 105 -2.90 -9.55 -5.07
CA HIS A 105 -2.34 -9.52 -3.73
C HIS A 105 -2.55 -8.16 -3.03
N MET A 106 -2.45 -8.18 -1.70
CA MET A 106 -2.39 -6.97 -0.85
C MET A 106 -1.55 -7.24 0.40
N ASP A 107 -0.69 -6.28 0.76
CA ASP A 107 0.08 -6.33 2.01
C ASP A 107 -0.73 -5.93 3.26
N ALA A 108 -1.89 -5.28 3.06
CA ALA A 108 -2.78 -4.79 4.11
C ALA A 108 -3.62 -5.91 4.77
N ASP A 109 -4.09 -5.69 5.99
CA ASP A 109 -5.01 -6.62 6.65
C ASP A 109 -6.46 -6.43 6.15
N ASP A 110 -7.34 -7.39 6.46
CA ASP A 110 -8.79 -7.23 6.25
C ASP A 110 -9.34 -6.05 7.05
N GLY A 111 -10.23 -5.27 6.44
CA GLY A 111 -10.83 -4.06 7.00
C GLY A 111 -9.92 -2.83 7.01
N THR A 112 -8.68 -2.94 6.50
CA THR A 112 -7.75 -1.81 6.47
C THR A 112 -8.27 -0.69 5.56
N PRO A 113 -8.30 0.58 6.03
CA PRO A 113 -8.77 1.71 5.23
C PRO A 113 -7.88 2.00 4.02
N VAL A 114 -8.51 2.22 2.86
CA VAL A 114 -7.84 2.67 1.64
C VAL A 114 -7.95 4.19 1.54
N LEU A 115 -6.86 4.84 1.16
CA LEU A 115 -6.76 6.30 1.00
C LEU A 115 -6.81 6.71 -0.47
N ASP A 116 -6.18 5.95 -1.35
CA ASP A 116 -6.09 6.30 -2.77
C ASP A 116 -5.81 5.07 -3.66
N ILE A 117 -6.18 5.17 -4.93
CA ILE A 117 -5.87 4.22 -6.00
C ILE A 117 -5.40 5.02 -7.22
N GLU A 118 -4.18 4.76 -7.66
CA GLU A 118 -3.56 5.41 -8.81
C GLU A 118 -3.19 4.37 -9.88
N PRO A 119 -3.26 4.70 -11.19
CA PRO A 119 -2.78 3.80 -12.23
C PRO A 119 -1.25 3.63 -12.13
N TYR A 120 -0.76 2.40 -12.19
CA TYR A 120 0.69 2.16 -12.32
C TYR A 120 1.13 2.49 -13.76
N MET A 121 2.01 3.48 -13.89
CA MET A 121 2.54 3.97 -15.16
C MET A 121 4.05 3.67 -15.23
N PRO A 122 4.48 2.63 -15.98
CA PRO A 122 5.91 2.31 -16.10
C PRO A 122 6.79 3.48 -16.56
N SER A 123 6.23 4.43 -17.31
CA SER A 123 6.93 5.64 -17.75
C SER A 123 7.32 6.61 -16.62
N SER A 124 6.62 6.59 -15.49
CA SER A 124 6.89 7.45 -14.33
C SER A 124 7.29 6.68 -13.08
N ASP A 125 6.77 5.46 -12.91
CA ASP A 125 6.85 4.72 -11.65
C ASP A 125 7.93 3.63 -11.67
N CYS A 126 8.56 3.41 -12.84
CA CYS A 126 9.66 2.46 -13.00
C CYS A 126 10.96 3.18 -13.35
N VAL A 127 11.96 3.05 -12.48
CA VAL A 127 13.34 3.49 -12.72
C VAL A 127 14.21 2.24 -12.79
N SER A 128 14.53 1.82 -14.02
CA SER A 128 15.18 0.53 -14.28
C SER A 128 16.60 0.38 -13.70
N ASP A 129 17.28 1.50 -13.45
CA ASP A 129 18.64 1.57 -12.91
C ASP A 129 18.69 2.04 -11.44
N ALA A 130 17.54 1.99 -10.75
CA ALA A 130 17.46 2.35 -9.33
C ALA A 130 18.41 1.48 -8.47
N ARG A 131 19.03 2.12 -7.48
CA ARG A 131 19.88 1.45 -6.49
C ARG A 131 19.13 1.31 -5.18
N VAL A 132 19.35 0.20 -4.49
CA VAL A 132 18.80 -0.08 -3.16
C VAL A 132 19.92 -0.26 -2.16
N ALA A 133 19.62 -0.20 -0.86
CA ALA A 133 20.59 -0.50 0.18
C ALA A 133 21.05 -1.98 0.11
N PRO A 134 22.26 -2.35 0.59
CA PRO A 134 22.83 -3.70 0.42
C PRO A 134 22.00 -4.85 1.02
N TRP A 135 21.13 -4.56 2.00
CA TRP A 135 20.21 -5.54 2.57
C TRP A 135 18.95 -5.79 1.74
N PHE A 136 18.71 -4.97 0.71
CA PHE A 136 17.62 -5.12 -0.24
C PHE A 136 18.05 -5.75 -1.57
N GLU A 137 19.35 -5.80 -1.88
CA GLU A 137 19.87 -6.34 -3.15
C GLU A 137 19.52 -7.81 -3.40
N THR A 138 19.37 -8.61 -2.33
CA THR A 138 19.06 -10.04 -2.43
C THR A 138 17.57 -10.33 -2.23
N LEU A 139 16.70 -9.32 -2.28
CA LEU A 139 15.26 -9.54 -2.18
C LEU A 139 14.75 -10.21 -3.45
N GLN A 140 14.16 -11.38 -3.28
CA GLN A 140 13.32 -11.98 -4.31
C GLN A 140 12.03 -11.17 -4.46
N ARG A 141 11.46 -11.17 -5.67
CA ARG A 141 10.10 -10.69 -5.89
C ARG A 141 9.16 -11.48 -5.00
N ARG A 142 8.24 -10.78 -4.34
CA ARG A 142 7.29 -11.38 -3.40
C ARG A 142 6.01 -11.84 -4.10
N TYR A 143 5.69 -11.22 -5.23
CA TYR A 143 4.53 -11.44 -6.08
C TYR A 143 4.97 -11.14 -7.52
#